data_AF-A0A358CR92-F1
#
_entry.id   AF-A0A358CR92-F1
#
_cell.length_a   1.000
_cell.length_b   1.000
_cell.length_c   1.000
_cell.angle_alpha   90.00
_cell.angle_beta   90.00
_cell.angle_gamma   90.00
#
_symmetry.space_group_name_H-M   'P 1'
#
loop_
_entity.id
_entity.type
_entity.pdbx_description
1 polymer ?
#
loop_
_entity_poly.entity_id
_entity_poly.type
_entity_poly.pdbx_seq_one_letter_code
_entity_poly.pdbx_strand_id
1 'polypeptide(L)' 'GYPLGLEGNEIPKLAQIIAMADAYDAMTSSRPYRQGMSQEVVVNEIQRCSGKQWSDELVWAFIKTLK' A
#
# COMPACT_ATOMS: atom_id res chain seq x y z
N GLY A 1 5.47 -10.82 6.53
CA GLY A 1 5.28 -9.69 7.48
C GLY A 1 5.09 -10.19 8.91
N TYR A 2 4.72 -9.37 9.90
CA TYR A 2 4.46 -9.84 11.27
C TYR A 2 2.96 -10.08 11.52
N PRO A 3 2.55 -10.85 12.55
CA PRO A 3 3.38 -11.63 13.46
C PRO A 3 3.81 -13.00 12.89
N LEU A 4 3.08 -13.55 11.91
CA LEU A 4 3.25 -14.93 11.46
C LEU A 4 4.24 -15.14 10.30
N GLY A 5 4.89 -14.09 9.81
CA GLY A 5 5.85 -14.24 8.71
C GLY A 5 5.22 -14.33 7.32
N LEU A 6 3.91 -14.52 7.20
CA LEU A 6 3.22 -14.88 5.94
C LEU A 6 3.66 -14.07 4.71
N GLU A 7 3.71 -14.75 3.56
CA GLU A 7 4.15 -14.21 2.28
C GLU A 7 3.16 -14.51 1.15
N GLY A 8 3.10 -13.60 0.17
CA GLY A 8 2.32 -13.79 -1.06
C GLY A 8 0.87 -14.25 -0.81
N ASN A 9 0.53 -15.42 -1.35
CA ASN A 9 -0.81 -16.00 -1.29
C ASN A 9 -1.18 -16.60 0.07
N GLU A 10 -0.23 -16.73 1.00
CA GLU A 10 -0.52 -17.12 2.38
C GLU A 10 -1.23 -16.00 3.15
N ILE A 11 -1.04 -14.75 2.72
CA ILE A 11 -1.74 -13.59 3.29
C ILE A 11 -3.16 -13.56 2.71
N PRO A 12 -4.22 -13.62 3.53
CA PRO A 12 -5.60 -13.53 3.05
C PRO A 12 -5.81 -12.28 2.18
N LYS A 13 -6.53 -12.41 1.06
CA LYS A 13 -6.70 -11.31 0.09
C LYS A 13 -7.25 -10.03 0.74
N LEU A 14 -8.21 -10.17 1.66
CA LEU A 14 -8.76 -9.04 2.43
C LEU A 14 -7.70 -8.34 3.28
N ALA A 15 -6.78 -9.10 3.91
CA ALA A 15 -5.70 -8.52 4.69
C ALA A 15 -4.70 -7.75 3.81
N GLN A 16 -4.41 -8.25 2.60
CA GLN A 16 -3.57 -7.53 1.64
C GLN A 16 -4.21 -6.18 1.22
N ILE A 17 -5.52 -6.19 0.97
CA ILE A 17 -6.28 -4.97 0.59
C ILE A 17 -6.30 -3.95 1.74
N ILE A 18 -6.60 -4.41 2.97
CA ILE A 18 -6.60 -3.53 4.15
C ILE A 18 -5.21 -2.94 4.38
N ALA A 19 -4.14 -3.74 4.25
CA ALA A 19 -2.78 -3.25 4.41
C ALA A 19 -2.40 -2.20 3.35
N MET A 20 -2.86 -2.34 2.11
CA MET A 20 -2.68 -1.33 1.07
C MET A 20 -3.43 -0.03 1.42
N ALA A 21 -4.68 -0.13 1.86
CA ALA A 21 -5.49 1.03 2.24
C ALA A 21 -4.92 1.78 3.45
N ASP A 22 -4.47 1.06 4.48
CA ASP A 22 -3.84 1.63 5.68
C ASP A 22 -2.53 2.34 5.33
N ALA A 23 -1.70 1.73 4.49
CA ALA A 23 -0.47 2.37 4.03
C ALA A 23 -0.74 3.63 3.20
N TYR A 24 -1.74 3.60 2.31
CA TYR A 24 -2.15 4.76 1.55
C TYR A 24 -2.60 5.92 2.45
N ASP A 25 -3.52 5.65 3.38
CA ASP A 25 -4.00 6.66 4.34
C ASP A 25 -2.83 7.22 5.19
N ALA A 26 -1.96 6.35 5.68
CA ALA A 26 -0.78 6.76 6.43
C ALA A 26 0.16 7.68 5.61
N MET A 27 0.24 7.48 4.29
CA MET A 27 1.02 8.33 3.41
C MET A 27 0.35 9.67 3.12
N THR A 28 -0.96 9.68 2.84
CA THR A 28 -1.70 10.89 2.44
C THR A 28 -2.15 11.76 3.60
N SER A 29 -2.29 11.19 4.80
CA SER A 29 -2.78 11.93 5.97
C SER A 29 -1.67 12.75 6.64
N SER A 30 -1.95 14.02 6.92
CA SER A 30 -1.07 14.87 7.73
C SER A 30 -1.05 14.42 9.18
N ARG A 31 0.14 14.35 9.76
CA ARG A 31 0.40 13.99 11.16
C ARG A 31 1.19 15.12 11.82
N PRO A 32 1.23 15.24 13.17
CA PRO A 32 1.92 16.35 13.85
C PRO A 32 3.37 16.61 13.40
N TYR A 33 4.06 15.57 12.92
CA TYR A 33 5.46 15.61 12.51
C TYR A 33 5.69 15.57 10.99
N ARG A 34 4.64 15.42 10.17
CA ARG A 34 4.78 15.29 8.72
C ARG A 34 3.50 15.69 8.00
N GLN A 35 3.62 16.48 6.94
CA GLN A 35 2.50 16.67 6.02
C GLN A 35 2.20 15.39 5.23
N GLY A 36 0.94 15.26 4.82
CA GLY A 36 0.52 14.26 3.85
C GLY A 36 1.30 14.39 2.54
N MET A 37 1.63 13.25 1.93
CA MET A 37 2.27 13.20 0.62
C MET A 37 1.25 13.51 -0.49
N SER A 38 1.73 14.11 -1.60
CA SER A 38 0.90 14.26 -2.79
C SER A 38 0.59 12.90 -3.42
N GLN A 39 -0.53 12.81 -4.14
CA GLN A 39 -0.95 11.58 -4.82
C GLN A 39 0.15 11.04 -5.76
N GLU A 40 0.87 11.91 -6.48
CA GLU A 40 1.99 11.52 -7.33
C GLU A 40 3.11 10.81 -6.54
N VAL A 41 3.50 11.39 -5.40
CA VAL A 41 4.54 10.80 -4.54
C VAL A 41 4.07 9.45 -3.98
N VAL A 42 2.81 9.36 -3.56
CA VAL A 42 2.23 8.11 -3.04
C VAL A 42 2.15 7.03 -4.11
N VAL A 43 1.71 7.37 -5.32
CA VAL A 43 1.65 6.41 -6.45
C VAL A 43 3.06 5.90 -6.78
N ASN A 44 4.05 6.78 -6.86
CA ASN A 44 5.44 6.38 -7.11
C ASN A 44 5.98 5.45 -6.02
N GLU A 45 5.65 5.72 -4.75
CA GLU A 45 6.08 4.89 -3.62
C GLU A 45 5.40 3.51 -3.62
N ILE A 46 4.10 3.45 -3.90
CA ILE A 46 3.36 2.18 -4.02
C ILE A 46 3.91 1.35 -5.17
N GLN A 47 4.20 1.97 -6.33
CA GLN A 47 4.84 1.29 -7.46
C GLN A 47 6.24 0.77 -7.12
N ARG A 48 7.05 1.55 -6.39
CA ARG A 48 8.39 1.16 -5.93
C ARG A 48 8.35 -0.10 -5.03
N CYS A 49 7.27 -0.28 -4.29
CA CYS A 49 7.04 -1.41 -3.39
C CYS A 49 6.34 -2.62 -4.04
N SER A 50 6.02 -2.53 -5.35
CA SER A 50 5.46 -3.63 -6.13
C SER A 50 6.41 -4.83 -6.17
N GLY A 51 5.84 -6.04 -6.08
CA GLY A 51 6.58 -7.30 -6.03
C GLY A 51 7.36 -7.55 -4.73
N LYS A 52 7.30 -6.63 -3.77
CA LYS A 52 7.96 -6.75 -2.45
C LYS A 52 6.94 -6.75 -1.32
N GLN A 53 6.34 -5.58 -1.07
CA GLN A 53 5.36 -5.42 0.02
C GLN A 53 3.95 -5.82 -0.44
N TRP A 54 3.66 -5.61 -1.71
CA TRP A 54 2.39 -5.96 -2.34
C TRP A 54 2.63 -6.69 -3.66
N SER A 55 1.68 -7.52 -4.06
CA SER A 55 1.68 -8.12 -5.39
C SER A 55 1.43 -7.05 -6.46
N ASP A 56 2.01 -7.26 -7.64
CA ASP A 56 1.82 -6.35 -8.78
C ASP A 56 0.34 -6.18 -9.13
N GLU A 57 -0.43 -7.27 -9.08
CA GLU A 57 -1.87 -7.26 -9.31
C GLU A 57 -2.59 -6.26 -8.38
N LEU A 58 -2.27 -6.29 -7.08
CA LEU A 58 -2.90 -5.41 -6.11
C LEU A 58 -2.48 -3.95 -6.31
N VAL A 59 -1.20 -3.70 -6.58
CA VAL A 59 -0.68 -2.36 -6.88
C VAL A 59 -1.40 -1.74 -8.07
N TRP A 60 -1.46 -2.46 -9.20
CA TRP A 60 -2.11 -1.94 -10.40
C TRP A 60 -3.62 -1.80 -10.26
N ALA A 61 -4.28 -2.71 -9.54
CA ALA A 61 -5.70 -2.59 -9.23
C ALA A 61 -5.97 -1.35 -8.38
N PHE A 62 -5.16 -1.10 -7.35
CA PHE A 62 -5.30 0.06 -6.47
C PHE A 62 -5.07 1.37 -7.22
N ILE A 63 -3.99 1.49 -7.99
CA ILE A 63 -3.69 2.71 -8.77
C ILE A 63 -4.82 3.05 -9.75
N LYS A 64 -5.45 2.04 -10.38
CA LYS A 64 -6.62 2.27 -11.25
C LYS A 64 -7.84 2.86 -10.53
N THR A 65 -7.93 2.72 -9.20
CA THR A 65 -9.02 3.33 -8.42
C THR A 65 -8.75 4.79 -8.07
N LEU A 66 -7.48 5.22 -8.10
CA LEU A 66 -7.08 6.61 -7.88
C LEU A 66 -7.34 7.39 -9.18
N LYS A 67 -8.26 8.35 -9.12
CA LYS A 67 -8.57 9.25 -10.23
C LYS A 67 -7.65 10.46 -10.23
#